data_AF-A0A5K7ZCG5-F1
#
_entry.id   AF-A0A5K7ZCG5-F1
#
_cell.length_a   1.000
_cell.length_b   1.000
_cell.length_c   1.000
_cell.angle_alpha   90.00
_cell.angle_beta   90.00
_cell.angle_gamma   90.00
#
_symmetry.space_group_name_H-M   'P 1'
#
loop_
_entity.id
_entity.type
_entity.pdbx_description
1 polymer ?
#
loop_
_entity_poly.entity_id
_entity_poly.type
_entity_poly.pdbx_seq_one_letter_code
_entity_poly.pdbx_strand_id
1 'polypeptide(L)'
;MENPIKNSKLHQFLIATTVFVVGGSAVHLFVMIIDYLLMPSFSHMDLRSDFFGSVMALAMLPMAITYGTCLLGVYFFWRKAKNALALAYKKEALRREAEEVVQTMQRLTGILAEHLSSHNAEILHWVENRVQKTGAAPPSIERSSHKIAEAMKALTEVSFVSPYVGKQPLTVCEFETAFQKKLKNQSFTSGCEDF
;
A
#
# COMPACT_ATOMS: atom_id res chain seq x y z
N MET A 1 22.00 -3.25 -30.14
CA MET A 1 21.02 -3.19 -29.02
C MET A 1 21.00 -4.56 -28.35
N GLU A 2 21.76 -4.74 -27.28
CA GLU A 2 21.71 -5.98 -26.50
C GLU A 2 20.45 -6.02 -25.64
N ASN A 3 19.86 -7.21 -25.53
CA ASN A 3 18.55 -7.42 -24.91
C ASN A 3 18.69 -7.40 -23.37
N PRO A 4 18.13 -6.40 -22.65
CA PRO A 4 18.36 -6.19 -21.21
C PRO A 4 17.92 -7.37 -20.33
N ILE A 5 17.03 -8.22 -20.86
CA ILE A 5 16.53 -9.42 -20.19
C ILE A 5 17.61 -10.51 -20.09
N LYS A 6 18.53 -10.62 -21.06
CA LYS A 6 19.58 -11.63 -21.09
C LYS A 6 20.65 -11.35 -20.02
N ASN A 7 20.98 -10.06 -19.82
CA ASN A 7 21.97 -9.62 -18.83
C ASN A 7 21.46 -9.85 -17.38
N SER A 8 20.15 -9.75 -17.14
CA SER A 8 19.55 -10.03 -15.82
C SER A 8 19.68 -11.50 -15.39
N LYS A 9 19.48 -12.44 -16.32
CA LYS A 9 19.60 -13.88 -16.00
C LYS A 9 21.04 -14.30 -15.76
N LEU A 10 21.97 -13.82 -16.59
CA LEU A 10 23.40 -14.09 -16.43
C LEU A 10 23.92 -13.55 -15.09
N HIS A 11 23.54 -12.33 -14.73
CA HIS A 11 23.93 -11.72 -13.45
C HIS A 11 23.38 -12.49 -12.25
N GLN A 12 22.13 -12.96 -12.31
CA GLN A 12 21.56 -13.78 -11.25
C GLN A 12 22.25 -15.14 -11.12
N PHE A 13 22.61 -15.75 -12.25
CA PHE A 13 23.38 -16.99 -12.26
C PHE A 13 24.76 -16.78 -11.63
N LEU A 14 25.47 -15.70 -12.01
CA LEU A 14 26.78 -15.37 -11.43
C LEU A 14 26.69 -15.18 -9.92
N ILE A 15 25.72 -14.41 -9.41
CA ILE A 15 25.53 -14.25 -7.96
C ILE A 15 25.25 -15.60 -7.29
N ALA A 16 24.37 -16.43 -7.85
CA ALA A 16 24.06 -17.72 -7.26
C ALA A 16 25.29 -18.63 -7.17
N THR A 17 26.10 -18.66 -8.24
CA THR A 17 27.36 -19.40 -8.28
C THR A 17 28.36 -18.84 -7.28
N THR A 18 28.49 -17.51 -7.16
CA THR A 18 29.38 -16.88 -6.17
C THR A 18 28.94 -17.21 -4.74
N VAL A 19 27.65 -17.11 -4.42
CA VAL A 19 27.10 -17.46 -3.09
C VAL A 19 27.34 -18.93 -2.79
N PHE A 20 27.12 -19.82 -3.76
CA PHE A 20 27.35 -21.25 -3.60
C PHE A 20 28.82 -21.57 -3.35
N VAL A 21 29.72 -21.11 -4.23
CA VAL A 21 31.15 -21.45 -4.17
C VAL A 21 31.84 -20.74 -3.02
N VAL A 22 31.77 -19.41 -2.97
CA VAL A 22 32.51 -18.62 -1.97
C VAL A 22 31.85 -18.74 -0.61
N GLY A 23 30.53 -18.58 -0.55
CA GLY A 23 29.78 -18.67 0.70
C GLY A 23 29.78 -20.09 1.28
N GLY A 24 29.54 -21.10 0.44
CA GLY A 24 29.61 -22.51 0.86
C GLY A 24 30.99 -22.89 1.38
N SER A 25 32.05 -22.48 0.69
CA SER A 25 33.44 -22.74 1.13
C SER A 25 33.77 -22.02 2.44
N ALA A 26 33.29 -20.80 2.63
CA ALA A 26 33.49 -20.05 3.87
C ALA A 26 32.79 -20.71 5.07
N VAL A 27 31.54 -21.16 4.91
CA VAL A 27 30.80 -21.90 5.94
C VAL A 27 31.49 -23.22 6.25
N HIS A 28 31.91 -23.96 5.22
CA HIS A 28 32.63 -25.23 5.37
C HIS A 28 33.92 -25.05 6.20
N LEU A 29 34.76 -24.08 5.82
CA LEU A 29 36.01 -23.80 6.53
C LEU A 29 35.75 -23.35 7.98
N PHE A 30 34.70 -22.56 8.20
CA PHE A 30 34.30 -22.13 9.54
C PHE A 30 33.89 -23.31 10.44
N VAL A 31 33.07 -24.23 9.94
CA VAL A 31 32.68 -25.43 10.68
C VAL A 31 33.90 -26.29 11.00
N MET A 32 34.80 -26.50 10.03
CA MET A 32 36.03 -27.27 10.25
C MET A 32 36.95 -26.66 11.32
N ILE A 33 37.05 -25.33 11.38
CA ILE A 33 37.80 -24.64 12.44
C ILE A 33 37.14 -24.86 13.81
N ILE A 34 35.80 -24.80 13.89
CA ILE A 34 35.07 -25.07 15.13
C ILE A 34 35.29 -26.51 15.57
N ASP A 35 35.10 -27.49 14.69
CA ASP A 35 35.25 -28.90 15.01
C ASP A 35 36.67 -29.20 15.50
N TYR A 36 37.69 -28.59 14.87
CA TYR A 36 39.09 -28.67 15.32
C TYR A 36 39.29 -28.13 16.74
N LEU A 37 38.69 -26.98 17.07
CA LEU A 37 38.80 -26.39 18.41
C LEU A 37 38.05 -27.20 19.48
N LEU A 38 36.97 -27.90 19.10
CA LEU A 38 36.09 -28.63 20.01
C LEU A 38 36.50 -30.09 20.23
N MET A 39 37.23 -30.72 19.30
CA MET A 39 37.69 -32.11 19.42
C MET A 39 39.22 -32.18 19.58
N PRO A 40 39.76 -32.02 20.81
CA PRO A 40 41.20 -32.05 21.05
C PRO A 40 41.86 -33.43 20.83
N SER A 41 41.08 -34.50 20.59
CA SER A 41 41.57 -35.89 20.47
C SER A 41 41.61 -36.46 19.05
N PHE A 42 41.16 -35.73 18.01
CA PHE A 42 41.31 -36.17 16.62
C PHE A 42 42.69 -35.81 16.06
N SER A 43 43.62 -36.72 16.32
CA SER A 43 44.82 -37.12 15.57
C SER A 43 45.17 -36.37 14.26
N HIS A 44 46.40 -35.86 14.20
CA HIS A 44 47.26 -35.75 13.00
C HIS A 44 46.83 -34.87 11.80
N MET A 45 45.94 -33.90 11.95
CA MET A 45 45.92 -32.81 10.96
C MET A 45 47.11 -31.89 11.21
N ASP A 46 48.18 -32.06 10.43
CA ASP A 46 49.33 -31.15 10.42
C ASP A 46 48.88 -29.82 9.78
N LEU A 47 48.25 -28.98 10.60
CA LEU A 47 47.70 -27.67 10.24
C LEU A 47 48.72 -26.76 9.55
N ARG A 48 50.01 -27.05 9.77
CA ARG A 48 51.12 -26.26 9.29
C ARG A 48 51.47 -26.50 7.83
N SER A 49 51.24 -27.71 7.28
CA SER A 49 51.62 -28.05 5.90
C SER A 49 50.44 -28.35 4.99
N ASP A 50 49.39 -29.04 5.45
CA ASP A 50 48.37 -29.62 4.57
C ASP A 50 46.91 -29.30 4.94
N PHE A 51 46.68 -28.29 5.79
CA PHE A 51 45.33 -27.90 6.22
C PHE A 51 44.36 -27.69 5.04
N PHE A 52 44.75 -26.90 4.04
CA PHE A 52 43.90 -26.63 2.88
C PHE A 52 43.66 -27.87 2.02
N GLY A 53 44.68 -28.73 1.87
CA GLY A 53 44.56 -29.98 1.11
C GLY A 53 43.60 -30.98 1.79
N SER A 54 43.61 -31.02 3.12
CA SER A 54 42.73 -31.88 3.92
C SER A 54 41.28 -31.35 3.95
N VAL A 55 41.09 -30.04 4.15
CA VAL A 55 39.77 -29.40 4.20
C VAL A 55 39.06 -29.44 2.84
N MET A 56 39.81 -29.42 1.74
CA MET A 56 39.30 -29.54 0.37
C MET A 56 39.44 -30.95 -0.21
N ALA A 57 39.70 -31.96 0.63
CA ALA A 57 39.81 -33.35 0.18
C ALA A 57 38.49 -33.82 -0.45
N LEU A 58 38.60 -34.73 -1.42
CA LEU A 58 37.43 -35.27 -2.14
C LEU A 58 36.38 -35.89 -1.20
N ALA A 59 36.81 -36.43 -0.07
CA ALA A 59 35.93 -36.98 0.97
C ALA A 59 35.05 -35.92 1.66
N MET A 60 35.50 -34.66 1.71
CA MET A 60 34.79 -33.53 2.35
C MET A 60 33.89 -32.77 1.37
N LEU A 61 34.01 -33.05 0.07
CA LEU A 61 33.27 -32.39 -0.99
C LEU A 61 31.74 -32.52 -0.85
N PRO A 62 31.15 -33.68 -0.42
CA PRO A 62 29.71 -33.77 -0.15
C PRO A 62 29.23 -32.77 0.92
N MET A 63 29.99 -32.61 2.01
CA MET A 63 29.66 -31.66 3.09
C MET A 63 29.69 -30.20 2.57
N ALA A 64 30.73 -29.83 1.83
CA ALA A 64 30.83 -28.50 1.22
C ALA A 64 29.66 -28.22 0.25
N ILE A 65 29.23 -29.22 -0.54
CA ILE A 65 28.03 -29.10 -1.39
C ILE A 65 26.77 -28.91 -0.55
N THR A 66 26.60 -29.65 0.56
CA THR A 66 25.46 -29.48 1.46
C THR A 66 25.41 -28.08 2.06
N TYR A 67 26.54 -27.52 2.49
CA TYR A 67 26.58 -26.14 2.98
C TYR A 67 26.27 -25.12 1.88
N GLY A 68 26.85 -25.28 0.69
CA GLY A 68 26.57 -24.40 -0.45
C GLY A 68 25.10 -24.42 -0.87
N THR A 69 24.48 -25.61 -0.92
CA THR A 69 23.05 -25.75 -1.25
C THR A 69 22.15 -25.16 -0.18
N CYS A 70 22.44 -25.38 1.10
CA CYS A 70 21.71 -24.78 2.21
C CYS A 70 21.77 -23.26 2.17
N LEU A 71 22.98 -22.70 2.00
CA LEU A 71 23.20 -21.25 1.92
C LEU A 71 22.48 -20.63 0.72
N LEU A 72 22.47 -21.32 -0.42
CA LEU A 72 21.73 -20.88 -1.61
C LEU A 72 20.22 -20.88 -1.36
N GLY A 73 19.70 -21.86 -0.63
CA GLY A 73 18.32 -21.90 -0.16
C GLY A 73 17.98 -20.69 0.73
N VAL A 74 18.80 -20.41 1.75
CA VAL A 74 18.65 -19.24 2.63
C VAL A 74 18.67 -17.95 1.82
N TYR A 75 19.64 -17.79 0.91
CA TYR A 75 19.75 -16.63 0.03
C TYR A 75 18.49 -16.45 -0.84
N PHE A 76 17.96 -17.52 -1.41
CA PHE A 76 16.75 -17.49 -2.21
C PHE A 76 15.52 -17.04 -1.39
N PHE A 77 15.32 -17.64 -0.21
CA PHE A 77 14.23 -17.25 0.68
C PHE A 77 14.36 -15.81 1.17
N TRP A 78 15.58 -15.38 1.52
CA TRP A 78 15.87 -14.00 1.89
C TRP A 78 15.49 -13.02 0.78
N ARG A 79 15.89 -13.30 -0.47
CA ARG A 79 15.54 -12.47 -1.63
C ARG A 79 14.03 -12.41 -1.85
N LYS A 80 13.34 -13.56 -1.72
CA LYS A 80 11.88 -13.64 -1.85
C LYS A 80 11.18 -12.81 -0.76
N ALA A 81 11.63 -12.93 0.50
CA ALA A 81 11.11 -12.17 1.62
C ALA A 81 11.35 -10.65 1.45
N LYS A 82 12.55 -10.24 1.06
CA LYS A 82 12.88 -8.83 0.80
C LYS A 82 11.98 -8.22 -0.29
N ASN A 83 11.74 -8.96 -1.36
CA ASN A 83 10.84 -8.51 -2.44
C ASN A 83 9.39 -8.41 -1.98
N ALA A 84 8.90 -9.40 -1.21
CA ALA A 84 7.56 -9.38 -0.64
C ALA A 84 7.37 -8.20 0.32
N LEU A 85 8.36 -7.92 1.16
CA LEU A 85 8.37 -6.79 2.08
C LEU A 85 8.37 -5.46 1.34
N ALA A 86 9.20 -5.31 0.30
CA ALA A 86 9.22 -4.10 -0.53
C ALA A 86 7.88 -3.85 -1.23
N LEU A 87 7.22 -4.91 -1.70
CA LEU A 87 5.90 -4.82 -2.30
C LEU A 87 4.83 -4.43 -1.28
N ALA A 88 4.88 -5.05 -0.08
CA ALA A 88 3.98 -4.72 1.01
C ALA A 88 4.13 -3.26 1.46
N TYR A 89 5.37 -2.78 1.60
CA TYR A 89 5.67 -1.39 1.94
C TYR A 89 5.14 -0.41 0.89
N LYS A 90 5.36 -0.69 -0.40
CA LYS A 90 4.79 0.14 -1.48
C LYS A 90 3.27 0.19 -1.43
N LYS A 91 2.63 -0.95 -1.19
CA LYS A 91 1.16 -1.04 -1.06
C LYS A 91 0.66 -0.26 0.16
N GLU A 92 1.37 -0.33 1.28
CA GLU A 92 1.02 0.41 2.49
C GLU A 92 1.20 1.92 2.31
N ALA A 93 2.29 2.36 1.66
CA ALA A 93 2.52 3.76 1.35
C ALA A 93 1.38 4.35 0.49
N LEU A 94 0.98 3.66 -0.58
CA LEU A 94 -0.17 4.06 -1.41
C LEU A 94 -1.49 4.07 -0.61
N ARG A 95 -1.66 3.13 0.32
CA ARG A 95 -2.85 3.10 1.18
C ARG A 95 -2.89 4.32 2.11
N ARG A 96 -1.76 4.68 2.72
CA ARG A 96 -1.66 5.86 3.60
C ARG A 96 -1.92 7.16 2.84
N GLU A 97 -1.33 7.32 1.66
CA GLU A 97 -1.57 8.48 0.80
C GLU A 97 -3.07 8.62 0.47
N ALA A 98 -3.72 7.52 0.11
CA ALA A 98 -5.16 7.55 -0.15
C ALA A 98 -6.01 7.82 1.10
N GLU A 99 -5.63 7.27 2.26
CA GLU A 99 -6.27 7.57 3.55
C GLU A 99 -6.15 9.06 3.90
N GLU A 100 -4.99 9.69 3.68
CA GLU A 100 -4.76 11.12 3.92
C GLU A 100 -5.60 12.01 3.00
N VAL A 101 -5.69 11.66 1.71
CA VAL A 101 -6.54 12.38 0.74
C VAL A 101 -8.01 12.29 1.16
N VAL A 102 -8.48 11.11 1.54
CA VAL A 102 -9.87 10.91 2.00
C VAL A 102 -10.15 11.71 3.27
N GLN A 103 -9.28 11.65 4.27
CA GLN A 103 -9.45 12.42 5.51
C GLN A 103 -9.47 13.93 5.23
N THR A 104 -8.59 14.40 4.34
CA THR A 104 -8.56 15.81 3.92
C THR A 104 -9.86 16.21 3.21
N MET A 105 -10.36 15.38 2.30
CA MET A 105 -11.64 15.61 1.62
C MET A 105 -12.82 15.61 2.58
N GLN A 106 -12.85 14.71 3.56
CA GLN A 106 -13.87 14.71 4.61
C GLN A 106 -13.85 15.99 5.45
N ARG A 107 -12.66 16.46 5.84
CA ARG A 107 -12.50 17.74 6.56
C ARG A 107 -12.96 18.93 5.71
N LEU A 108 -12.53 19.00 4.45
CA LEU A 108 -12.95 20.06 3.52
C LEU A 108 -14.46 20.03 3.28
N THR A 109 -15.04 18.84 3.11
CA THR A 109 -16.49 18.64 2.99
C THR A 109 -17.20 19.16 4.24
N GLY A 110 -16.71 18.84 5.43
CA GLY A 110 -17.26 19.34 6.69
C GLY A 110 -17.25 20.86 6.78
N ILE A 111 -16.12 21.50 6.44
CA ILE A 111 -15.98 22.97 6.43
C ILE A 111 -16.93 23.59 5.40
N LEU A 112 -17.02 23.04 4.19
CA LEU A 112 -17.95 23.49 3.16
C LEU A 112 -19.40 23.34 3.61
N ALA A 113 -19.72 22.24 4.29
CA ALA A 113 -21.06 21.98 4.81
C ALA A 113 -21.48 22.98 5.86
N GLU A 114 -20.60 23.28 6.80
CA GLU A 114 -20.83 24.28 7.82
C GLU A 114 -21.07 25.66 7.19
N HIS A 115 -20.20 26.08 6.26
CA HIS A 115 -20.32 27.39 5.62
C HIS A 115 -21.57 27.52 4.75
N LEU A 116 -21.85 26.51 3.92
CA LEU A 116 -23.04 26.50 3.05
C LEU A 116 -24.33 26.40 3.88
N SER A 117 -24.34 25.60 4.95
CA SER A 117 -25.50 25.51 5.83
C SER A 117 -25.78 26.82 6.56
N SER A 118 -24.73 27.53 7.02
CA SER A 118 -24.89 28.85 7.65
C SER A 118 -25.51 29.86 6.71
N HIS A 119 -24.94 30.03 5.50
CA HIS A 119 -25.50 30.94 4.49
C HIS A 119 -26.90 30.54 4.05
N ASN A 120 -27.16 29.24 3.92
CA ASN A 120 -28.49 28.76 3.55
C ASN A 120 -29.53 29.06 4.64
N ALA A 121 -29.16 28.94 5.92
CA ALA A 121 -30.00 29.33 7.03
C ALA A 121 -30.29 30.84 7.05
N GLU A 122 -29.29 31.68 6.75
CA GLU A 122 -29.48 33.13 6.60
C GLU A 122 -30.46 33.47 5.45
N ILE A 123 -30.35 32.78 4.31
CA ILE A 123 -31.28 32.93 3.18
C ILE A 123 -32.70 32.53 3.60
N LEU A 124 -32.88 31.39 4.26
CA LEU A 124 -34.19 30.93 4.73
C LEU A 124 -34.80 31.89 5.73
N HIS A 125 -34.00 32.38 6.68
CA HIS A 125 -34.43 33.40 7.63
C HIS A 125 -34.82 34.71 6.94
N TRP A 126 -34.09 35.14 5.90
CA TRP A 126 -34.48 36.28 5.08
C TRP A 126 -35.79 36.04 4.32
N VAL A 127 -35.98 34.85 3.74
CA VAL A 127 -37.22 34.44 3.05
C VAL A 127 -38.40 34.51 4.01
N GLU A 128 -38.28 33.93 5.21
CA GLU A 128 -39.33 33.93 6.22
C GLU A 128 -39.73 35.35 6.64
N ASN A 129 -38.74 36.21 6.93
CA ASN A 129 -38.96 37.61 7.24
C ASN A 129 -39.62 38.39 6.10
N ARG A 130 -39.29 38.06 4.84
CA ARG A 130 -39.89 38.66 3.64
C ARG A 130 -41.35 38.24 3.51
N VAL A 131 -41.65 36.95 3.66
CA VAL A 131 -43.03 36.42 3.60
C VAL A 131 -43.90 37.08 4.66
N GLN A 132 -43.42 37.23 5.90
CA GLN A 132 -44.16 37.93 6.96
C GLN A 132 -44.46 39.40 6.63
N LYS A 133 -43.56 40.10 5.93
CA LYS A 133 -43.71 41.53 5.61
C LYS A 133 -44.48 41.82 4.33
N THR A 134 -44.25 41.04 3.27
CA THR A 134 -44.77 41.31 1.92
C THR A 134 -45.73 40.23 1.42
N GLY A 135 -46.01 39.19 2.21
CA GLY A 135 -46.93 38.10 1.87
C GLY A 135 -46.36 37.05 0.91
N ALA A 136 -45.22 37.32 0.27
CA ALA A 136 -44.55 36.38 -0.63
C ALA A 136 -43.04 36.66 -0.73
N ALA A 137 -42.26 35.61 -0.96
CA ALA A 137 -40.84 35.67 -1.31
C ALA A 137 -40.63 35.25 -2.78
N PRO A 138 -39.51 35.66 -3.43
CA PRO A 138 -39.19 35.23 -4.78
C PRO A 138 -39.02 33.70 -4.84
N PRO A 139 -39.82 32.97 -5.65
CA PRO A 139 -39.75 31.51 -5.74
C PRO A 139 -38.39 30.99 -6.20
N SER A 140 -37.62 31.83 -6.92
CA SER A 140 -36.27 31.50 -7.35
C SER A 140 -35.28 31.37 -6.19
N ILE A 141 -35.42 32.16 -5.14
CA ILE A 141 -34.52 32.16 -3.98
C ILE A 141 -34.80 30.95 -3.09
N GLU A 142 -36.09 30.68 -2.83
CA GLU A 142 -36.54 29.52 -2.05
C GLU A 142 -36.13 28.20 -2.72
N ARG A 143 -36.38 28.05 -4.04
CA ARG A 143 -35.92 26.86 -4.79
C ARG A 143 -34.40 26.71 -4.79
N SER A 144 -33.66 27.82 -4.88
CA SER A 144 -32.19 27.77 -4.85
C SER A 144 -31.70 27.31 -3.47
N SER A 145 -32.32 27.77 -2.39
CA SER A 145 -32.01 27.36 -1.02
C SER A 145 -32.28 25.87 -0.78
N HIS A 146 -33.40 25.35 -1.27
CA HIS A 146 -33.69 23.92 -1.24
C HIS A 146 -32.67 23.09 -2.02
N LYS A 147 -32.29 23.53 -3.23
CA LYS A 147 -31.25 22.85 -4.03
C LYS A 147 -29.90 22.82 -3.35
N ILE A 148 -29.52 23.89 -2.63
CA ILE A 148 -28.30 23.92 -1.83
C ILE A 148 -28.37 22.87 -0.71
N ALA A 149 -29.51 22.78 0.00
CA ALA A 149 -29.70 21.78 1.05
C ALA A 149 -29.61 20.33 0.52
N GLU A 150 -30.22 20.04 -0.63
CA GLU A 150 -30.13 18.73 -1.29
C GLU A 150 -28.69 18.41 -1.71
N ALA A 151 -27.99 19.34 -2.35
CA ALA A 151 -26.60 19.17 -2.73
C ALA A 151 -25.71 18.91 -1.51
N MET A 152 -25.98 19.59 -0.39
CA MET A 152 -25.26 19.39 0.86
C MET A 152 -25.48 18.01 1.48
N LYS A 153 -26.73 17.54 1.46
CA LYS A 153 -27.07 16.19 1.90
C LYS A 153 -26.34 15.13 1.07
N ALA A 154 -26.38 15.27 -0.27
CA ALA A 154 -25.67 14.37 -1.17
C ALA A 154 -24.16 14.36 -0.93
N LEU A 155 -23.54 15.54 -0.75
CA LEU A 155 -22.11 15.69 -0.48
C LEU A 155 -21.71 14.99 0.83
N THR A 156 -22.49 15.18 1.90
CA THR A 156 -22.24 14.58 3.21
C THR A 156 -22.37 13.05 3.17
N GLU A 157 -23.38 12.53 2.48
CA GLU A 157 -23.55 11.08 2.36
C GLU A 157 -22.41 10.41 1.58
N VAL A 158 -21.88 11.04 0.53
CA VAL A 158 -20.76 10.49 -0.24
C VAL A 158 -19.47 10.57 0.56
N SER A 159 -19.23 11.68 1.28
CA SER A 159 -18.01 11.88 2.05
C SER A 159 -17.95 11.09 3.36
N PHE A 160 -19.08 10.86 4.05
CA PHE A 160 -19.08 10.30 5.41
C PHE A 160 -19.74 8.92 5.56
N VAL A 161 -20.63 8.48 4.66
CA VAL A 161 -21.39 7.22 4.84
C VAL A 161 -20.78 6.02 4.10
N SER A 162 -19.75 6.22 3.26
CA SER A 162 -18.96 5.12 2.70
C SER A 162 -17.65 4.97 3.47
N PRO A 163 -17.62 4.31 4.64
CA PRO A 163 -16.38 4.08 5.35
C PRO A 163 -15.52 3.16 4.48
N TYR A 164 -14.36 3.66 4.06
CA TYR A 164 -13.33 2.96 3.28
C TYR A 164 -12.67 1.80 4.05
N VAL A 165 -13.33 1.30 5.10
CA VAL A 165 -12.89 0.15 5.90
C VAL A 165 -13.08 -1.10 5.06
N GLY A 166 -11.99 -1.54 4.42
CA GLY A 166 -11.93 -2.80 3.67
C GLY A 166 -12.23 -2.71 2.17
N LYS A 167 -12.50 -1.52 1.62
CA LYS A 167 -12.65 -1.29 0.17
C LYS A 167 -11.53 -0.38 -0.34
N GLN A 168 -11.13 -0.56 -1.61
CA GLN A 168 -10.18 0.38 -2.21
C GLN A 168 -10.76 1.80 -2.17
N PRO A 169 -9.93 2.82 -1.87
CA PRO A 169 -10.34 4.20 -1.97
C PRO A 169 -10.86 4.47 -3.38
N LEU A 170 -11.99 5.16 -3.47
CA LEU A 170 -12.56 5.58 -4.74
C LEU A 170 -11.57 6.54 -5.40
N THR A 171 -11.30 6.35 -6.68
CA THR A 171 -10.63 7.35 -7.50
C THR A 171 -11.49 8.62 -7.58
N VAL A 172 -10.87 9.75 -7.92
CA VAL A 172 -11.59 11.03 -8.10
C VAL A 172 -12.77 10.89 -9.07
N CYS A 173 -12.57 10.14 -10.16
CA CYS A 173 -13.61 9.91 -11.17
C CYS A 173 -14.77 9.06 -10.64
N GLU A 174 -14.48 8.04 -9.82
CA GLU A 174 -15.52 7.22 -9.19
C GLU A 174 -16.29 8.00 -8.12
N PHE A 175 -15.60 8.86 -7.36
CA PHE A 175 -16.23 9.79 -6.43
C PHE A 175 -17.17 10.76 -7.14
N GLU A 176 -16.70 11.40 -8.22
CA GLU A 176 -17.50 12.32 -9.03
C GLU A 176 -18.73 11.61 -9.61
N THR A 177 -18.54 10.40 -10.16
CA THR A 177 -19.63 9.59 -10.70
C THR A 177 -20.66 9.23 -9.62
N ALA A 178 -20.20 8.83 -8.42
CA ALA A 178 -21.07 8.52 -7.30
C ALA A 178 -21.87 9.75 -6.83
N PHE A 179 -21.21 10.91 -6.76
CA PHE A 179 -21.83 12.19 -6.41
C PHE A 179 -22.87 12.62 -7.44
N GLN A 180 -22.52 12.64 -8.72
CA GLN A 180 -23.46 12.98 -9.80
C GLN A 180 -24.66 12.03 -9.84
N LYS A 181 -24.45 10.73 -9.60
CA LYS A 181 -25.52 9.74 -9.53
C LYS A 181 -26.49 10.05 -8.37
N LYS A 182 -25.98 10.43 -7.19
CA LYS A 182 -26.82 10.81 -6.05
C LYS A 182 -27.63 12.08 -6.33
N LEU A 183 -27.02 13.09 -6.92
CA LEU A 183 -27.72 14.32 -7.32
C LEU A 183 -28.86 14.02 -8.30
N LYS A 184 -28.62 13.21 -9.33
CA LYS A 184 -29.65 12.83 -10.31
C LYS A 184 -30.82 12.07 -9.67
N ASN A 185 -30.52 11.15 -8.74
CA ASN A 185 -31.56 10.38 -8.06
C ASN A 185 -32.41 11.23 -7.10
N GLN A 186 -31.86 12.28 -6.50
CA GLN A 186 -32.61 13.22 -5.66
C GLN A 186 -33.44 14.22 -6.49
N SER A 187 -32.95 14.61 -7.67
CA SER A 187 -33.71 15.47 -8.59
C SER A 187 -34.97 14.81 -9.20
N PHE A 188 -35.13 13.49 -9.05
CA PHE A 188 -36.32 12.76 -9.53
C PHE A 188 -37.43 12.62 -8.47
N THR A 189 -37.14 12.92 -7.20
CA THR A 189 -38.12 12.81 -6.11
C THR A 189 -38.86 14.12 -5.80
N SER A 190 -38.46 15.26 -6.35
CA SER A 190 -39.14 16.56 -6.16
C SER A 190 -40.14 16.92 -7.28
N GLY A 191 -40.49 15.96 -8.14
CA GLY A 191 -41.36 16.17 -9.31
C GLY A 191 -42.69 15.41 -9.33
N CYS A 192 -43.04 14.66 -8.28
CA CYS A 192 -44.30 13.92 -8.19
C CYS A 192 -44.89 13.98 -6.77
N GLU A 193 -45.26 15.17 -6.31
CA GLU A 193 -46.41 15.32 -5.41
C GLU A 193 -47.35 16.32 -6.07
N ASP A 194 -48.23 15.78 -6.92
CA ASP A 194 -49.48 16.43 -7.27
C ASP A 194 -50.38 16.44 -6.02
N PHE A 195 -50.71 17.64 -5.55
CA PHE A 195 -51.86 18.13 -4.75
C PHE A 195 -51.46 19.04 -3.58
#